data_AF-A0A502DSK3-F1
#
_entry.id   AF-A0A502DSK3-F1
#
_cell.length_a   1.000
_cell.length_b   1.000
_cell.length_c   1.000
_cell.angle_alpha   90.00
_cell.angle_beta   90.00
_cell.angle_gamma   90.00
#
_symmetry.space_group_name_H-M   'P 1'
#
loop_
_entity.id
_entity.type
_entity.pdbx_description
1 polymer ?
#
loop_
_entity_poly.entity_id
_entity_poly.type
_entity_poly.pdbx_seq_one_letter_code
_entity_poly.pdbx_strand_id
1 'polypeptide(L)'
;MSRRTIGCLLGVAASVALLAACSEKPQTNAQGVKFDAVPWSGTGAEANTGTVFTAPGWKVGDKTAWQQQIKTRMNSQNEYTKEN
;
A
#
# COMPACT_ATOMS: atom_id res chain seq x y z
N MET A 1 15.63 32.72 -43.77
CA MET A 1 14.37 32.53 -43.00
C MET A 1 14.08 33.77 -42.18
N SER A 2 12.84 34.27 -42.18
CA SER A 2 12.47 35.48 -41.45
C SER A 2 12.45 35.21 -39.93
N ARG A 3 12.87 36.20 -39.12
CA ARG A 3 12.78 36.15 -37.65
C ARG A 3 11.36 35.81 -37.16
N ARG A 4 10.34 36.18 -37.94
CA ARG A 4 8.93 35.85 -37.70
C ARG A 4 8.65 34.34 -37.82
N THR A 5 9.25 33.68 -38.81
CA THR A 5 9.12 32.23 -39.02
C THR A 5 9.77 31.44 -37.89
N ILE A 6 10.93 31.89 -37.41
CA ILE A 6 11.65 31.25 -36.28
C ILE A 6 10.84 31.39 -34.98
N GLY A 7 10.26 32.56 -34.72
CA GLY A 7 9.41 32.79 -33.55
C GLY A 7 8.16 31.91 -33.51
N CYS A 8 7.45 31.76 -34.64
CA CYS A 8 6.29 30.87 -34.71
C CYS A 8 6.66 29.40 -34.48
N LEU A 9 7.78 28.93 -35.04
CA LEU A 9 8.23 27.55 -34.87
C LEU A 9 8.59 27.24 -33.41
N LEU A 10 9.26 28.16 -32.72
CA LEU A 10 9.57 28.02 -31.29
C LEU A 10 8.30 28.00 -30.43
N GLY A 11 7.32 28.86 -30.74
CA GLY A 11 6.04 28.88 -30.04
C GLY A 11 5.26 27.58 -30.19
N VAL A 12 5.20 27.02 -31.40
CA VAL A 12 4.53 25.72 -31.65
C VAL A 12 5.25 24.59 -30.92
N ALA A 13 6.58 24.55 -30.98
CA ALA A 13 7.36 23.51 -30.29
C ALA A 13 7.16 23.56 -28.76
N ALA A 14 7.13 24.74 -28.16
CA ALA A 14 6.90 24.91 -26.73
C ALA A 14 5.49 24.45 -26.31
N SER A 15 4.47 24.78 -27.10
CA SER A 15 3.08 24.36 -26.84
C SER A 15 2.93 22.84 -26.89
N VAL A 16 3.57 22.18 -27.86
CA VAL A 16 3.56 20.71 -27.97
C VAL A 16 4.27 20.06 -26.77
N ALA A 17 5.40 20.61 -26.33
CA ALA A 17 6.14 20.10 -25.17
C ALA A 17 5.34 20.19 -23.86
N LEU A 18 4.58 21.28 -23.66
CA LEU A 18 3.73 21.45 -22.48
C LEU A 18 2.54 20.48 -22.48
N LEU A 19 1.94 20.19 -23.64
CA LEU A 19 0.87 19.20 -23.75
C LEU A 19 1.36 17.76 -23.49
N ALA A 20 2.58 17.45 -23.94
CA ALA A 20 3.20 16.14 -23.70
C ALA A 20 3.46 15.86 -22.22
N ALA A 21 3.63 16.89 -21.38
CA ALA A 21 3.85 16.73 -19.94
C ALA A 21 2.63 16.17 -19.19
N CYS A 22 1.41 16.39 -19.70
CA CYS A 22 0.18 15.82 -19.13
C CYS A 22 -0.16 14.43 -19.72
N SER A 23 0.69 13.91 -20.61
CA SER A 23 0.47 12.66 -21.34
C SER A 23 1.17 11.46 -20.68
N GLU A 24 1.28 11.46 -19.34
CA GLU A 24 1.86 10.31 -18.64
C GLU A 24 0.98 9.07 -18.85
N LYS A 25 1.62 7.90 -18.91
CA LYS A 25 0.88 6.63 -18.96
C LYS A 25 -0.01 6.57 -17.71
N PRO A 26 -1.29 6.16 -17.84
CA PRO A 26 -2.14 5.97 -16.68
C PRO A 26 -1.40 5.16 -15.61
N GLN A 27 -1.31 5.69 -14.39
CA GLN A 27 -0.81 4.96 -13.22
C GLN A 27 -1.87 3.93 -12.80
N THR A 28 -2.14 2.99 -13.71
CA THR A 28 -2.98 1.85 -13.43
C THR A 28 -2.09 0.76 -12.88
N ASN A 29 -2.63 0.02 -11.92
CA ASN A 29 -1.98 -1.19 -11.45
C ASN A 29 -2.17 -2.32 -12.46
N ALA A 30 -1.58 -2.17 -13.65
CA ALA A 30 -1.77 -3.07 -14.80
C ALA A 30 -1.26 -4.50 -14.51
N GLN A 31 -0.32 -4.64 -13.58
CA GLN A 31 0.22 -5.92 -13.11
C GLN A 31 -0.56 -6.51 -11.93
N GLY A 32 -1.57 -5.81 -11.41
CA GLY A 32 -2.38 -6.23 -10.27
C GLY A 32 -1.80 -5.84 -8.91
N VAL A 33 -2.66 -5.78 -7.90
CA VAL A 33 -2.24 -5.53 -6.51
C VAL A 33 -1.58 -6.78 -5.94
N LYS A 34 -0.39 -6.62 -5.36
CA LYS A 34 0.13 -7.64 -4.44
C LYS A 34 -0.75 -7.61 -3.21
N PHE A 35 -1.43 -8.72 -2.93
CA PHE A 35 -2.14 -8.88 -1.68
C PHE A 35 -1.15 -9.14 -0.54
N ASP A 36 -1.45 -8.57 0.61
CA ASP A 36 -0.72 -8.87 1.83
C ASP A 36 -0.86 -10.36 2.19
N ALA A 37 0.14 -10.88 2.91
CA ALA A 37 0.05 -12.21 3.48
C ALA A 37 -1.10 -12.28 4.49
N VAL A 38 -1.67 -13.47 4.67
CA VAL A 38 -2.70 -13.66 5.69
C VAL A 38 -2.12 -13.34 7.07
N PRO A 39 -2.84 -12.63 7.95
CA PRO A 39 -2.24 -12.08 9.16
C PRO A 39 -1.81 -13.14 10.19
N TRP A 40 -2.35 -14.37 10.09
CA TRP A 40 -1.91 -15.50 10.92
C TRP A 40 -0.67 -16.22 10.37
N SER A 41 -0.10 -15.80 9.23
CA SER A 41 1.17 -16.36 8.72
C SER A 41 2.41 -15.89 9.48
N GLY A 42 2.26 -15.01 10.48
CA GLY A 42 3.35 -14.51 11.31
C GLY A 42 4.19 -13.41 10.62
N THR A 43 5.35 -13.10 11.20
CA THR A 43 6.20 -11.95 10.84
C THR A 43 7.14 -12.18 9.65
N GLY A 44 6.88 -13.20 8.83
CA GLY A 44 7.66 -13.50 7.62
C GLY A 44 8.71 -14.62 7.77
N ALA A 45 9.34 -14.98 6.64
CA ALA A 45 10.26 -16.11 6.48
C ALA A 45 11.75 -15.79 6.77
N GLU A 46 12.05 -14.61 7.32
CA GLU A 46 13.43 -14.24 7.64
C GLU A 46 13.98 -15.10 8.77
N ALA A 47 15.11 -15.75 8.52
CA ALA A 47 15.80 -16.56 9.52
C ALA A 47 16.21 -15.64 10.69
N ASN A 48 15.71 -15.94 11.89
CA ASN A 48 15.93 -15.21 13.16
C ASN A 48 15.04 -13.98 13.44
N THR A 49 13.98 -13.71 12.67
CA THR A 49 12.94 -12.73 13.08
C THR A 49 11.74 -13.38 13.78
N GLY A 50 11.87 -14.67 14.08
CA GLY A 50 10.83 -15.52 14.66
C GLY A 50 10.21 -14.91 15.91
N THR A 51 8.88 -14.83 15.90
CA THR A 51 8.01 -14.67 17.08
C THR A 51 8.16 -13.43 17.96
N VAL A 52 9.15 -12.56 17.75
CA VAL A 52 9.41 -11.42 18.66
C VAL A 52 8.21 -10.47 18.76
N PHE A 53 7.46 -10.34 17.66
CA PHE A 53 6.24 -9.53 17.61
C PHE A 53 4.96 -10.35 17.71
N THR A 54 5.05 -11.60 18.15
CA THR A 54 3.90 -12.48 18.30
C THR A 54 3.55 -12.67 19.77
N ALA A 55 2.27 -12.93 20.06
CA ALA A 55 1.83 -13.16 21.43
C ALA A 55 2.51 -14.41 22.02
N PRO A 56 2.96 -14.37 23.28
CA PRO A 56 3.54 -15.54 23.94
C PRO A 56 2.62 -16.77 23.82
N GLY A 57 3.18 -17.90 23.43
CA GLY A 57 2.45 -19.18 23.29
C GLY A 57 1.57 -19.30 22.04
N TRP A 58 1.44 -18.26 21.21
CA TRP A 58 0.76 -18.37 19.92
C TRP A 58 1.65 -19.08 18.89
N LYS A 59 1.02 -19.88 18.02
CA LYS A 59 1.71 -20.65 16.98
C LYS A 59 1.48 -20.01 15.62
N VAL A 60 2.55 -19.83 14.85
CA VAL A 60 2.47 -19.35 13.47
C VAL A 60 1.56 -20.27 12.66
N GLY A 61 0.65 -19.69 11.89
CA GLY A 61 -0.35 -20.42 11.10
C GLY A 61 -1.67 -20.70 11.83
N ASP A 62 -1.73 -20.55 13.16
CA ASP A 62 -2.96 -20.81 13.92
C ASP A 62 -3.95 -19.64 13.80
N LYS A 63 -4.82 -19.75 12.80
CA LYS A 63 -5.89 -18.77 12.51
C LYS A 63 -6.86 -18.61 13.67
N THR A 64 -7.30 -19.70 14.29
CA THR A 64 -8.33 -19.65 15.34
C THR A 64 -7.79 -18.94 16.57
N ALA A 65 -6.59 -19.31 17.02
CA ALA A 65 -5.94 -18.65 18.15
C ALA A 65 -5.65 -17.17 17.86
N TRP A 66 -5.24 -16.84 16.62
CA TRP A 66 -5.04 -15.45 16.19
C TRP A 66 -6.34 -14.64 16.29
N GLN A 67 -7.44 -15.15 15.73
CA GLN A 67 -8.75 -14.47 15.75
C GLN A 67 -9.26 -14.27 17.17
N GLN A 68 -9.07 -15.25 18.05
CA GLN A 68 -9.46 -15.15 19.45
C GLN A 68 -8.68 -14.07 20.19
N GLN A 69 -7.35 -14.01 20.00
CA GLN A 69 -6.51 -12.95 20.56
C GLN A 69 -6.98 -11.55 20.13
N ILE A 70 -7.29 -11.36 18.86
CA ILE A 70 -7.80 -10.08 18.33
C ILE A 70 -9.15 -9.74 18.96
N LYS A 71 -10.08 -10.69 19.01
CA LYS A 71 -11.41 -10.48 19.62
C LYS A 71 -11.30 -10.07 21.08
N THR A 72 -10.47 -10.75 21.86
CA THR A 72 -10.25 -10.43 23.28
C THR A 72 -9.67 -9.02 23.45
N ARG A 73 -8.69 -8.63 22.62
CA ARG A 73 -8.11 -7.27 22.65
C ARG A 73 -9.13 -6.19 22.29
N MET A 74 -9.98 -6.44 21.29
CA MET A 74 -11.01 -5.48 20.88
C MET A 74 -12.03 -5.23 22.01
N ASN A 75 -12.45 -6.28 22.72
CA ASN A 75 -13.37 -6.11 23.85
C ASN A 75 -12.77 -5.27 24.99
N SER A 76 -11.45 -5.39 25.25
CA SER A 76 -10.80 -4.61 26.31
C SER A 76 -10.70 -3.11 25.99
N GLN A 77 -10.77 -2.75 24.72
CA GLN A 77 -10.72 -1.37 24.22
C GLN A 77 -12.10 -0.79 23.92
N ASN A 78 -13.17 -1.57 24.11
CA ASN A 78 -14.53 -1.14 23.82
C ASN A 78 -15.21 -0.69 25.11
N GLU A 79 -15.44 0.61 25.27
CA GLU A 79 -16.07 1.20 26.46
C GLU A 79 -17.52 0.75 26.63
N TYR A 80 -18.25 0.46 25.53
CA TYR A 80 -19.63 -0.05 25.59
C TYR A 80 -19.76 -1.39 26.31
N THR A 81 -18.67 -2.15 26.43
CA THR A 81 -18.65 -3.45 27.13
C THR A 81 -18.61 -3.32 28.65
N LYS A 82 -18.42 -2.11 29.20
CA LYS A 82 -18.37 -1.86 30.66
C LYS A 82 -19.69 -1.36 31.25
N GLU A 83 -20.56 -0.80 30.41
CA GLU A 83 -21.79 -0.10 30.81
C GLU A 83 -23.05 -1.00 30.74
N ASN A 84 -22.90 -2.31 30.51
CA ASN A 84 -24.01 -3.27 30.39
C ASN A 84 -23.84 -4.46 31.33
#